data_AF-A0A409XSB2-F1
#
_entry.id   AF-A0A409XSB2-F1
#
_cell.length_a   1.000
_cell.length_b   1.000
_cell.length_c   1.000
_cell.angle_alpha   90.00
_cell.angle_beta   90.00
_cell.angle_gamma   90.00
#
_symmetry.space_group_name_H-M   'P 1'
#
loop_
_entity.id
_entity.type
_entity.pdbx_description
1 polymer ?
#
loop_
_entity_poly.entity_id
_entity_poly.type
_entity_poly.pdbx_seq_one_letter_code
_entity_poly.pdbx_strand_id
1 'polypeptide(L)'
;MQFITVAALTICAVASQAMGALVAFNVAPLGTSCGDGTTISCNLSPGQSCKGNFNPKQASIVVTHALGNCHVSLYPQNNQQGGVIQRLDTDTTGTCVFTSVAEYQSYGIFC
;
A
#
# COMPACT_ATOMS: atom_id res chain seq x y z
N MET A 1 -0.38 -65.17 14.01
CA MET A 1 -0.86 -64.34 12.89
C MET A 1 -0.82 -62.89 13.37
N GLN A 2 0.14 -62.10 12.89
CA GLN A 2 0.38 -60.72 13.33
C GLN A 2 -0.55 -59.77 12.58
N PHE A 3 -1.28 -58.95 13.33
CA PHE A 3 -2.14 -57.89 12.81
C PHE A 3 -1.26 -56.66 12.52
N ILE A 4 -1.17 -56.28 11.24
CA ILE A 4 -0.47 -55.06 10.82
C ILE A 4 -1.46 -53.91 10.89
N THR A 5 -1.30 -53.03 11.87
CA THR A 5 -2.10 -51.81 12.03
C THR A 5 -1.58 -50.75 11.05
N VAL A 6 -2.42 -50.38 10.07
CA VAL A 6 -2.12 -49.31 9.11
C VAL A 6 -2.34 -47.96 9.80
N ALA A 7 -1.26 -47.28 10.17
CA ALA A 7 -1.32 -45.90 10.64
C ALA A 7 -1.58 -44.97 9.45
N ALA A 8 -2.76 -44.36 9.42
CA ALA A 8 -3.12 -43.34 8.45
C ALA A 8 -2.29 -42.06 8.70
N LEU A 9 -1.46 -41.69 7.72
CA LEU A 9 -0.68 -40.46 7.74
C LEU A 9 -1.59 -39.30 7.31
N THR A 10 -2.15 -38.55 8.27
CA THR A 10 -2.92 -37.35 7.98
C THR A 10 -1.96 -36.22 7.62
N ILE A 11 -1.81 -35.93 6.32
CA ILE A 11 -1.05 -34.79 5.83
C ILE A 11 -1.88 -33.53 6.12
N CYS A 12 -1.56 -32.82 7.20
CA CYS A 12 -2.05 -31.46 7.42
C CYS A 12 -1.42 -30.55 6.36
N ALA A 13 -2.16 -30.28 5.28
CA ALA A 13 -1.83 -29.21 4.36
C ALA A 13 -1.99 -27.88 5.12
N VAL A 14 -0.88 -27.32 5.61
CA VAL A 14 -0.83 -25.93 6.06
C VAL A 14 -1.01 -25.07 4.82
N ALA A 15 -2.25 -24.63 4.58
CA ALA A 15 -2.49 -23.52 3.67
C ALA A 15 -1.78 -22.31 4.27
N SER A 16 -0.58 -22.01 3.76
CA SER A 16 0.09 -20.73 3.99
C SER A 16 -0.82 -19.64 3.41
N GLN A 17 -1.73 -19.14 4.23
CA GLN A 17 -2.48 -17.94 3.92
C GLN A 17 -1.43 -16.85 3.80
N ALA A 18 -1.14 -16.42 2.58
CA ALA A 18 -0.40 -15.18 2.37
C ALA A 18 -1.23 -14.10 3.07
N MET A 19 -0.81 -13.72 4.28
CA MET A 19 -1.39 -12.58 4.98
C MET A 19 -1.02 -11.38 4.15
N GLY A 20 -1.95 -10.98 3.27
CA GLY A 20 -1.78 -9.79 2.47
C GLY A 20 -1.52 -8.62 3.40
N ALA A 21 -0.48 -7.87 3.08
CA ALA A 21 0.03 -6.81 3.90
C ALA A 21 -0.67 -5.51 3.48
N LEU A 22 -1.46 -4.94 4.39
CA LEU A 22 -2.27 -3.75 4.11
C LEU A 22 -1.44 -2.47 4.25
N VAL A 23 -1.38 -1.69 3.17
CA VAL A 23 -0.96 -0.29 3.22
C VAL A 23 -2.18 0.58 2.95
N ALA A 24 -2.38 1.62 3.76
CA ALA A 24 -3.40 2.62 3.47
C ALA A 24 -2.87 4.04 3.69
N PHE A 25 -3.35 4.96 2.86
CA PHE A 25 -3.04 6.37 2.96
C PHE A 25 -4.23 7.20 2.49
N ASN A 26 -4.37 8.41 3.02
CA ASN A 26 -5.34 9.39 2.57
C ASN A 26 -4.64 10.43 1.69
N VAL A 27 -5.27 10.83 0.61
CA VAL A 27 -4.84 11.95 -0.23
C VAL A 27 -5.94 12.97 -0.34
N ALA A 28 -5.58 14.26 -0.32
CA ALA A 28 -6.55 15.33 -0.45
C ALA A 28 -6.13 16.34 -1.54
N PRO A 29 -7.08 16.86 -2.34
CA PRO A 29 -6.80 17.91 -3.31
C PRO A 29 -6.53 19.25 -2.61
N LEU A 30 -6.05 20.23 -3.39
CA LEU A 30 -5.81 21.57 -2.86
C LEU A 30 -7.09 22.16 -2.26
N GLY A 31 -6.97 22.79 -1.09
CA GLY A 31 -8.10 23.37 -0.35
C GLY A 31 -8.87 22.38 0.52
N THR A 32 -8.52 21.09 0.48
CA THR A 32 -9.03 20.07 1.43
C THR A 32 -7.98 19.79 2.49
N SER A 33 -8.41 19.68 3.74
CA SER A 33 -7.54 19.28 4.86
C SER A 33 -6.95 17.89 4.62
N CYS A 34 -5.70 17.70 5.01
CA CYS A 34 -5.07 16.38 4.97
C CYS A 34 -5.78 15.42 5.92
N GLY A 35 -6.05 14.19 5.46
CA GLY A 35 -6.85 13.19 6.19
C GLY A 35 -8.33 13.20 5.85
N ASP A 36 -8.84 14.29 5.28
CA ASP A 36 -10.27 14.46 4.93
C ASP A 36 -10.56 14.19 3.45
N GLY A 37 -9.57 13.71 2.70
CA GLY A 37 -9.70 13.38 1.29
C GLY A 37 -10.07 11.91 1.04
N THR A 38 -9.55 11.34 -0.04
CA THR A 38 -9.81 9.95 -0.43
C THR A 38 -8.79 9.02 0.21
N THR A 39 -9.28 7.98 0.89
CA THR A 39 -8.44 6.89 1.38
C THR A 39 -8.23 5.84 0.30
N ILE A 40 -6.97 5.49 0.08
CA ILE A 40 -6.54 4.40 -0.78
C ILE A 40 -5.99 3.30 0.10
N SER A 41 -6.37 2.07 -0.21
CA SER A 41 -5.97 0.89 0.54
C SER A 41 -5.56 -0.19 -0.44
N CYS A 42 -4.38 -0.74 -0.23
CA CYS A 42 -3.82 -1.77 -1.08
C CYS A 42 -3.42 -2.95 -0.22
N ASN A 43 -3.93 -4.12 -0.58
CA ASN A 43 -3.56 -5.37 0.05
C ASN A 43 -2.47 -6.02 -0.81
N LEU A 44 -1.23 -6.02 -0.32
CA LEU A 44 -0.05 -6.41 -1.08
C LEU A 44 0.46 -7.79 -0.64
N SER A 45 0.63 -8.69 -1.60
CA SER A 45 1.45 -9.88 -1.41
C SER A 45 2.93 -9.58 -1.76
N PRO A 46 3.91 -10.37 -1.27
CA PRO A 46 5.31 -10.18 -1.63
C PRO A 46 5.52 -10.11 -3.15
N GLY A 47 6.23 -9.08 -3.63
CA GLY A 47 6.48 -8.85 -5.06
C GLY A 47 5.33 -8.19 -5.83
N GLN A 48 4.22 -7.86 -5.17
CA GLN A 48 3.15 -7.06 -5.78
C GLN A 48 3.39 -5.57 -5.57
N SER A 49 2.87 -4.77 -6.50
CA SER A 49 2.81 -3.31 -6.38
C SER A 49 1.39 -2.83 -6.55
N CYS A 50 1.06 -1.73 -5.88
CA CYS A 50 -0.23 -1.06 -6.03
C CYS A 50 0.01 0.29 -6.68
N LYS A 51 -0.63 0.58 -7.79
CA LYS A 51 -0.48 1.87 -8.47
C LYS A 51 -1.81 2.39 -8.97
N GLY A 52 -1.91 3.70 -9.09
CA GLY A 52 -3.12 4.33 -9.61
C GLY A 52 -2.90 5.80 -9.91
N ASN A 53 -3.87 6.37 -10.63
CA ASN A 53 -3.90 7.79 -10.94
C ASN A 53 -4.87 8.50 -10.00
N PHE A 54 -4.61 9.78 -9.78
CA PHE A 54 -5.52 10.66 -9.08
C PHE A 54 -6.29 11.52 -10.08
N ASN A 55 -7.59 11.66 -9.84
CA ASN A 55 -8.41 12.65 -10.51
C ASN A 55 -9.41 13.23 -9.50
N PRO A 56 -9.25 14.49 -9.05
CA PRO A 56 -8.26 15.49 -9.48
C PRO A 56 -6.82 15.21 -9.00
N LYS A 57 -5.85 16.09 -9.31
CA LYS A 57 -4.52 16.07 -8.68
C LYS A 57 -4.64 16.32 -7.17
N GLN A 58 -3.72 15.74 -6.40
CA GLN A 58 -3.68 15.82 -4.96
C GLN A 58 -2.58 16.79 -4.50
N ALA A 59 -2.80 17.45 -3.37
CA ALA A 59 -1.87 18.40 -2.76
C ALA A 59 -1.37 17.95 -1.38
N SER A 60 -1.97 16.89 -0.82
CA SER A 60 -1.49 16.31 0.42
C SER A 60 -1.63 14.79 0.45
N ILE A 61 -0.84 14.17 1.31
CA ILE A 61 -0.89 12.75 1.62
C ILE A 61 -0.60 12.52 3.10
N VAL A 62 -1.25 11.52 3.68
CA VAL A 62 -0.91 10.97 4.99
C VAL A 62 -1.05 9.46 4.98
N VAL A 63 -0.05 8.75 5.47
CA VAL A 63 -0.16 7.31 5.69
C VAL A 63 -1.10 7.06 6.86
N THR A 64 -2.17 6.31 6.63
CA THR A 64 -3.21 6.02 7.63
C THR A 64 -3.11 4.60 8.18
N HIS A 65 -2.43 3.70 7.46
CA HIS A 65 -2.10 2.37 7.95
C HIS A 65 -0.66 2.04 7.59
N ALA A 66 0.16 1.80 8.62
CA ALA A 66 1.56 1.50 8.45
C ALA A 66 1.77 0.05 8.05
N LEU A 67 2.80 -0.16 7.23
CA LEU A 67 3.35 -1.47 6.94
C LEU A 67 4.86 -1.34 6.81
N GLY A 68 5.57 -2.22 7.51
CA GLY A 68 7.03 -2.24 7.50
C GLY A 68 7.60 -2.53 6.12
N ASN A 69 8.72 -1.89 5.76
CA ASN A 69 9.47 -2.12 4.52
C ASN A 69 8.74 -1.76 3.23
N CYS A 70 7.69 -0.96 3.30
CA CYS A 70 7.01 -0.44 2.11
C CYS A 70 7.15 1.07 2.01
N HIS A 71 6.94 1.58 0.81
CA HIS A 71 6.94 3.02 0.57
C HIS A 71 5.90 3.39 -0.48
N VAL A 72 5.30 4.57 -0.30
CA VAL A 72 4.44 5.22 -1.29
C VAL A 72 5.30 6.20 -2.09
N SER A 73 5.39 5.98 -3.39
CA SER A 73 5.98 6.92 -4.35
C SER A 73 4.88 7.72 -5.02
N LEU A 74 5.03 9.04 -5.06
CA LEU A 74 4.13 9.97 -5.73
C LEU A 74 4.79 10.61 -6.94
N TYR A 75 4.00 10.76 -8.00
CA TYR A 75 4.48 11.20 -9.30
C TYR A 75 3.67 12.40 -9.83
N PRO A 76 4.31 13.30 -10.61
CA PRO A 76 3.66 14.50 -11.14
C PRO A 76 2.74 14.22 -12.34
N GLN A 77 2.86 13.05 -12.97
CA GLN A 77 2.10 12.66 -14.17
C GLN A 77 1.34 11.34 -13.96
N ASN A 78 0.33 11.11 -14.79
CA ASN A 78 -0.41 9.84 -14.82
C ASN A 78 0.49 8.69 -15.27
N ASN A 79 0.32 7.52 -14.65
CA ASN A 79 0.98 6.25 -15.00
C ASN A 79 2.52 6.31 -15.06
N GLN A 80 3.14 7.28 -14.37
CA GLN A 80 4.58 7.47 -14.41
C GLN A 80 5.32 6.38 -13.61
N GLN A 81 6.49 5.98 -14.10
CA GLN A 81 7.40 5.05 -13.44
C GLN A 81 8.81 5.67 -13.42
N GLY A 82 9.35 5.94 -12.22
CA GLY A 82 10.58 6.72 -12.04
C GLY A 82 10.32 8.23 -11.94
N GLY A 83 11.32 9.02 -11.53
CA GLY A 83 11.16 10.47 -11.32
C GLY A 83 10.17 10.80 -10.19
N VAL A 84 10.29 10.09 -9.06
CA VAL A 84 9.46 10.29 -7.86
C VAL A 84 9.70 11.70 -7.32
N ILE A 85 8.63 12.46 -7.09
CA ILE A 85 8.74 13.81 -6.50
C ILE A 85 8.55 13.78 -4.99
N GLN A 86 7.84 12.77 -4.48
CA GLN A 86 7.69 12.55 -3.04
C GLN A 86 7.67 11.04 -2.77
N ARG A 87 8.49 10.61 -1.81
CA ARG A 87 8.50 9.25 -1.27
C ARG A 87 8.14 9.32 0.20
N LEU A 88 7.27 8.43 0.66
CA LEU A 88 6.92 8.28 2.06
C LEU A 88 7.13 6.82 2.45
N ASP A 89 7.96 6.58 3.44
CA ASP A 89 8.07 5.26 4.06
C ASP A 89 6.80 5.01 4.90
N THR A 90 6.27 3.79 4.81
CA THR A 90 5.01 3.44 5.49
C THR A 90 5.23 2.87 6.88
N ASP A 91 6.43 3.04 7.45
CA ASP A 91 6.75 2.60 8.82
C ASP A 91 6.09 3.49 9.88
N THR A 92 5.67 4.70 9.50
CA THR A 92 5.02 5.67 10.38
C THR A 92 3.70 6.16 9.78
N THR A 93 2.72 6.42 10.66
CA THR A 93 1.40 6.95 10.28
C THR A 93 1.20 8.36 10.81
N GLY A 94 0.21 9.07 10.27
CA GLY A 94 -0.28 10.33 10.82
C GLY A 94 0.50 11.58 10.43
N THR A 95 1.68 11.44 9.83
CA THR A 95 2.43 12.58 9.30
C THR A 95 1.86 13.01 7.95
N CYS A 96 1.25 14.18 7.93
CA CYS A 96 0.79 14.81 6.69
C CYS A 96 1.94 15.49 5.95
N VAL A 97 2.06 15.20 4.66
CA VAL A 97 2.94 15.90 3.71
C VAL A 97 2.08 16.73 2.78
N PHE A 98 2.48 18.00 2.58
CA PHE A 98 1.73 18.97 1.81
C PHE A 98 2.60 19.60 0.70
N THR A 99 1.95 19.98 -0.39
CA THR A 99 2.49 20.85 -1.43
C THR A 99 1.65 22.10 -1.54
N SER A 100 2.27 23.23 -1.94
CA SER A 100 1.59 24.51 -2.10
C SER A 100 0.63 24.54 -3.30
N VAL A 101 0.79 23.60 -4.24
CA VAL A 101 -0.11 23.37 -5.38
C VAL A 101 -0.45 21.88 -5.49
N ALA A 102 -1.49 21.50 -6.23
CA ALA A 102 -1.81 20.09 -6.46
C ALA A 102 -0.84 19.48 -7.49
N GLU A 103 0.17 18.76 -7.01
CA GLU A 103 1.25 18.21 -7.85
C GLU A 103 1.10 16.72 -8.11
N TYR A 104 0.58 15.97 -7.14
CA TYR A 104 0.54 14.51 -7.21
C TYR A 104 -0.58 14.07 -8.16
N GLN A 105 -0.20 13.38 -9.23
CA GLN A 105 -1.12 12.91 -10.26
C GLN A 105 -1.20 11.38 -10.34
N SER A 106 -0.21 10.66 -9.82
CA SER A 106 -0.30 9.21 -9.62
C SER A 106 0.55 8.74 -8.45
N TYR A 107 0.35 7.48 -8.06
CA TYR A 107 1.09 6.83 -6.99
C TYR A 107 1.52 5.41 -7.37
N GLY A 108 2.54 4.92 -6.66
CA GLY A 108 2.97 3.53 -6.67
C GLY A 108 3.43 3.12 -5.26
N ILE A 109 2.90 2.02 -4.76
CA ILE A 109 3.31 1.39 -3.50
C ILE A 109 4.13 0.16 -3.83
N PHE A 110 5.30 0.06 -3.19
CA PHE A 110 6.19 -1.07 -3.33
C PHE A 110 6.63 -1.55 -1.95
N CYS A 111 6.53 -2.87 -1.79
CA CYS A 111 7.10 -3.72 -0.77
C CYS A 111 7.94 -4.77 -1.52
#